data_AF-A0A1X7RDN5-F1
#
_entry.id   AF-A0A1X7RDN5-F1
#
_cell.length_a   1.000
_cell.length_b   1.000
_cell.length_c   1.000
_cell.angle_alpha   90.00
_cell.angle_beta   90.00
_cell.angle_gamma   90.00
#
_symmetry.space_group_name_H-M   'P 1'
#
loop_
_entity.id
_entity.type
_entity.pdbx_description
1 polymer ?
#
loop_
_entity_poly.entity_id
_entity_poly.type
_entity_poly.pdbx_seq_one_letter_code
_entity_poly.pdbx_strand_id
1 'polypeptide(L)'
;MPPLVEAFHARELTSHINHLPDGKTRKPPVSDLKKCDLKELVQYNCELNGPKEDKRSKIVCDPVLRLFRQCANGLTVETTAWEGRFDEPDET
;
A
#
# COMPACT_ATOMS: atom_id res chain seq x y z
N MET A 1 18.18 6.07 7.70
CA MET A 1 17.50 6.11 6.38
C MET A 1 16.65 4.86 6.26
N PRO A 2 15.41 4.95 5.76
CA PRO A 2 14.65 3.75 5.41
C PRO A 2 15.42 2.93 4.35
N PRO A 3 15.27 1.60 4.33
CA PRO A 3 15.93 0.78 3.33
C PRO A 3 15.44 1.17 1.92
N LEU A 4 16.33 1.05 0.93
CA LEU A 4 15.93 1.14 -0.47
C LEU A 4 15.02 -0.06 -0.77
N VAL A 5 13.73 0.22 -0.95
CA VAL A 5 12.76 -0.77 -1.40
C VAL A 5 12.64 -0.59 -2.91
N GLU A 6 12.79 -1.68 -3.66
CA GLU A 6 12.55 -1.67 -5.10
C GLU A 6 11.09 -1.30 -5.37
N ALA A 7 10.88 -0.28 -6.20
CA ALA A 7 9.55 0.08 -6.65
C ALA A 7 9.15 -0.83 -7.81
N PHE A 8 7.93 -1.35 -7.76
CA PHE A 8 7.35 -2.20 -8.80
C PHE A 8 5.94 -1.73 -9.15
N HIS A 9 5.44 -2.13 -10.32
CA HIS A 9 4.11 -1.74 -10.76
C HIS A 9 3.04 -2.47 -9.95
N ALA A 10 1.93 -1.81 -9.60
CA ALA A 10 0.88 -2.41 -8.76
C ALA A 10 0.28 -3.72 -9.34
N ARG A 11 0.30 -3.91 -10.67
CA ARG A 11 -0.08 -5.19 -11.33
C ARG A 11 0.75 -6.39 -10.88
N GLU A 12 1.99 -6.15 -10.45
CA GLU A 12 2.92 -7.19 -10.02
C GLU A 12 2.77 -7.52 -8.53
N LEU A 13 1.83 -6.88 -7.82
CA LEU A 13 1.65 -7.07 -6.38
C LEU A 13 1.43 -8.54 -6.02
N THR A 14 0.54 -9.24 -6.74
CA THR A 14 0.17 -10.63 -6.43
C THR A 14 1.35 -11.60 -6.55
N SER A 15 2.26 -11.39 -7.51
CA SER A 15 3.49 -12.17 -7.60
C SER A 15 4.50 -11.73 -6.55
N HIS A 16 4.71 -10.41 -6.40
CA HIS A 16 5.75 -9.86 -5.53
C HIS A 16 5.53 -10.19 -4.06
N ILE A 17 4.30 -10.22 -3.55
CA ILE A 17 4.04 -10.54 -2.13
C ILE A 17 4.58 -11.90 -1.71
N ASN A 18 4.74 -12.84 -2.65
CA ASN A 18 5.23 -14.19 -2.37
C ASN A 18 6.76 -14.29 -2.34
N HIS A 19 7.47 -13.23 -2.73
CA HIS A 19 8.92 -13.12 -2.62
C HIS A 19 9.30 -12.40 -1.33
N LEU A 20 10.13 -13.05 -0.51
CA LEU A 20 10.67 -12.47 0.72
C LEU A 20 11.95 -11.68 0.42
N PRO A 21 12.31 -10.69 1.27
CA PRO A 21 13.56 -9.94 1.13
C PRO A 21 14.83 -10.81 1.18
N ASP A 22 14.77 -12.03 1.73
CA ASP A 22 15.88 -12.99 1.75
C ASP A 22 16.00 -13.82 0.45
N GLY A 23 15.19 -13.50 -0.57
CA GLY A 23 15.14 -14.19 -1.85
C GLY A 23 14.34 -15.48 -1.85
N LYS A 24 13.79 -15.92 -0.69
CA LYS A 24 12.97 -17.13 -0.62
C LYS A 24 11.51 -16.83 -0.96
N THR A 25 10.77 -17.88 -1.25
CA THR A 25 9.32 -17.81 -1.43
C THR A 25 8.59 -18.07 -0.11
N ARG A 26 7.46 -17.38 0.07
CA ARG A 26 6.55 -17.61 1.21
C ARG A 26 5.97 -19.02 1.17
N LYS A 27 5.82 -19.63 2.35
CA LYS A 27 5.18 -20.93 2.56
C LYS A 27 4.16 -20.82 3.70
N PRO A 28 2.85 -21.02 3.46
CA PRO A 28 2.22 -21.21 2.16
C PRO A 28 2.25 -19.92 1.31
N PRO A 29 2.15 -20.03 -0.03
CA PRO A 29 1.96 -18.87 -0.88
C PRO A 29 0.59 -18.25 -0.62
N VAL A 30 0.51 -16.93 -0.76
CA VAL A 30 -0.77 -16.22 -0.82
C VAL A 30 -1.29 -16.37 -2.24
N SER A 31 -2.30 -17.22 -2.40
CA SER A 31 -2.89 -17.52 -3.72
C SER A 31 -3.83 -16.43 -4.20
N ASP A 32 -4.52 -15.76 -3.28
CA ASP A 32 -5.55 -14.78 -3.61
C ASP A 32 -5.65 -13.73 -2.50
N LEU A 33 -5.20 -12.50 -2.79
CA LEU A 33 -5.28 -11.36 -1.88
C LEU A 33 -6.72 -10.96 -1.57
N LYS A 34 -7.69 -11.26 -2.45
CA LYS A 34 -9.10 -10.87 -2.26
C LYS A 34 -9.77 -11.66 -1.14
N LYS A 35 -9.25 -12.84 -0.80
CA LYS A 35 -9.69 -13.64 0.34
C LYS A 35 -9.23 -13.08 1.68
N CYS A 36 -8.31 -12.12 1.67
CA CYS A 36 -7.87 -11.42 2.86
C CYS A 36 -8.80 -10.24 3.17
N ASP A 37 -8.96 -9.95 4.46
CA ASP A 37 -9.77 -8.84 4.93
C ASP A 37 -9.25 -7.52 4.34
N LEU A 38 -10.15 -6.74 3.74
CA LEU A 38 -9.86 -5.37 3.35
C LEU A 38 -10.01 -4.46 4.58
N LYS A 39 -8.96 -3.71 4.89
CA LYS A 39 -8.92 -2.72 5.96
C LYS A 39 -8.62 -1.35 5.38
N GLU A 40 -9.18 -0.34 6.03
CA GLU A 40 -8.99 1.06 5.68
C GLU A 40 -8.23 1.76 6.81
N LEU A 41 -7.29 2.62 6.43
CA LEU A 41 -6.58 3.50 7.35
C LEU A 41 -6.54 4.91 6.76
N VAL A 42 -7.13 5.86 7.46
CA VAL A 42 -6.98 7.28 7.13
C VAL A 42 -5.68 7.78 7.76
N GLN A 43 -4.76 8.19 6.91
CA GLN A 43 -3.55 8.93 7.28
C GLN A 43 -3.76 10.41 6.97
N TYR A 44 -2.85 11.27 7.43
CA TYR A 44 -2.86 12.69 7.08
C TYR A 44 -1.51 13.08 6.50
N ASN A 45 -1.53 13.67 5.30
CA ASN A 45 -0.35 14.32 4.74
C ASN A 45 -0.37 15.79 5.15
N CYS A 46 0.60 16.19 5.97
CA CYS A 46 0.68 17.53 6.52
C CYS A 46 1.79 18.31 5.84
N GLU A 47 1.42 19.32 5.07
CA GLU A 47 2.35 20.19 4.36
C GLU A 47 2.16 21.65 4.75
N LEU A 48 3.22 22.44 4.61
CA LEU A 48 3.11 23.88 4.81
C LEU A 48 2.42 24.50 3.60
N ASN A 49 1.24 25.07 3.83
CA ASN A 49 0.56 25.90 2.85
C ASN A 49 1.08 27.34 2.98
N GLY A 50 1.93 27.72 2.03
CA GLY A 50 2.56 29.04 1.91
C GLY A 50 4.09 29.03 2.11
N PRO A 51 4.77 30.16 1.89
CA PRO A 51 6.21 30.29 2.10
C PRO A 51 6.60 30.11 3.56
N LYS A 52 7.77 29.53 3.83
CA LYS A 52 8.24 29.25 5.20
C LYS A 52 8.47 30.52 6.03
N GLU A 53 8.78 31.63 5.36
CA GLU A 53 9.10 32.93 5.96
C GLU A 53 7.86 33.77 6.27
N ASP A 54 6.70 33.43 5.69
CA ASP A 54 5.45 34.15 5.93
C ASP A 54 4.76 33.65 7.22
N LYS A 55 4.46 34.58 8.12
CA LYS A 55 3.75 34.31 9.38
C LYS A 55 2.30 33.86 9.17
N ARG A 56 1.73 34.08 7.98
CA ARG A 56 0.38 33.64 7.61
C ARG A 56 0.33 32.20 7.12
N SER A 57 1.48 31.60 6.80
CA SER A 57 1.55 30.21 6.37
C SER A 57 1.07 29.27 7.46
N LYS A 58 0.39 28.19 7.06
CA LYS A 58 -0.22 27.23 7.98
C LYS A 58 0.08 25.82 7.55
N ILE A 59 0.26 24.93 8.50
CA ILE A 59 0.26 23.50 8.21
C ILE A 59 -1.18 23.09 7.86
N VAL A 60 -1.35 22.50 6.68
CA VAL A 60 -2.60 21.91 6.23
C VAL A 60 -2.39 20.41 6.15
N CYS A 61 -3.28 19.67 6.81
CA CYS A 61 -3.24 18.21 6.87
C CYS A 61 -4.40 17.64 6.07
N ASP A 62 -4.12 17.17 4.86
CA ASP A 62 -5.12 16.56 4.00
C ASP A 62 -5.22 15.05 4.28
N PRO A 63 -6.45 14.50 4.37
CA PRO A 63 -6.62 13.08 4.62
C PRO A 63 -6.19 12.24 3.41
N VAL A 64 -5.46 11.16 3.68
CA VAL A 64 -5.01 10.18 2.69
C VAL A 64 -5.57 8.83 3.09
N LEU A 65 -6.52 8.32 2.30
CA LEU A 65 -7.05 6.97 2.50
C LEU A 65 -6.04 5.94 2.01
N ARG A 66 -5.68 5.00 2.87
CA ARG A 66 -4.84 3.85 2.55
C ARG A 66 -5.66 2.57 2.72
N LEU A 67 -5.51 1.67 1.76
CA LEU A 67 -6.18 0.37 1.76
C LEU A 67 -5.15 -0.72 2.04
N PHE A 68 -5.53 -1.72 2.84
CA PHE A 68 -4.68 -2.83 3.21
C PHE A 68 -5.42 -4.16 3.11
N ARG A 69 -4.73 -5.19 2.62
CA ARG A 69 -5.17 -6.59 2.75
C ARG A 69 -4.47 -7.22 3.95
N GLN A 70 -5.26 -7.65 4.93
CA GLN A 70 -4.79 -8.36 6.11
C GLN A 70 -5.09 -9.86 5.95
N CYS A 71 -4.06 -10.63 5.65
CA CYS A 71 -4.15 -12.06 5.39
C CYS A 71 -3.88 -12.89 6.65
N ALA A 72 -4.25 -14.17 6.60
CA ALA A 72 -3.85 -15.15 7.61
C ALA A 72 -2.31 -15.20 7.74
N ASN A 73 -1.82 -15.58 8.92
CA ASN A 73 -0.39 -15.60 9.28
C ASN A 73 0.27 -14.21 9.47
N GLY A 74 -0.53 -13.15 9.66
CA GLY A 74 -0.05 -11.82 10.04
C GLY A 74 0.51 -11.00 8.87
N LEU A 75 0.37 -11.47 7.63
CA LEU A 75 0.74 -10.69 6.46
C LEU A 75 -0.22 -9.51 6.29
N THR A 76 0.33 -8.30 6.28
CA THR A 76 -0.39 -7.07 5.98
C THR A 76 0.28 -6.39 4.78
N VAL A 77 -0.48 -6.09 3.75
CA VAL A 77 0.01 -5.51 2.50
C VAL A 77 -0.80 -4.26 2.18
N GLU A 78 -0.14 -3.14 1.89
CA GLU A 78 -0.82 -1.95 1.36
C GLU A 78 -1.26 -2.23 -0.09
N THR A 79 -2.54 -2.02 -0.37
CA THR A 79 -3.16 -2.29 -1.67
C THR A 79 -3.83 -1.07 -2.28
N THR A 80 -3.57 0.14 -1.77
CA THR A 80 -4.20 1.40 -2.22
C THR A 80 -4.20 1.60 -3.75
N ALA A 81 -3.06 1.35 -4.41
CA ALA A 81 -2.94 1.47 -5.87
C ALA A 81 -3.37 0.21 -6.65
N TRP A 82 -3.74 -0.86 -5.94
CA TRP A 82 -4.15 -2.15 -6.48
C TRP A 82 -5.67 -2.33 -6.52
N GLU A 83 -6.38 -1.91 -5.47
CA GLU A 83 -7.84 -1.96 -5.42
C GLU A 83 -8.48 -1.12 -6.55
N GLY A 84 -9.66 -1.53 -7.03
CA GLY A 84 -10.43 -0.91 -8.09
C GLY A 84 -9.98 -1.19 -9.54
N ARG A 85 -8.67 -1.28 -9.82
CA ARG A 85 -8.14 -1.44 -11.20
C ARG A 85 -7.55 -2.81 -11.51
N PHE A 86 -7.06 -3.51 -10.50
CA PHE A 86 -6.42 -4.82 -10.64
C PHE A 86 -7.15 -5.89 -9.82
N ASP A 87 -8.31 -5.52 -9.25
CA ASP A 87 -9.25 -6.36 -8.53
C ASP A 87 -10.47 -6.77 -9.39
N GLU A 88 -10.57 -6.32 -10.64
CA GLU A 88 -11.57 -6.81 -11.58
C GLU A 88 -11.24 -8.27 -11.99
N PRO A 89 -12.25 -9.16 -12.08
CA PRO A 89 -12.03 -10.46 -12.72
C PRO A 89 -11.70 -10.23 -14.20
N ASP A 90 -10.71 -10.97 -14.71
CA ASP A 90 -10.43 -11.05 -16.14
C ASP A 90 -11.70 -11.60 -16.81
N GLU A 91 -12.52 -10.71 -17.38
CA GLU A 91 -13.73 -11.09 -18.09
C GLU A 91 -13.31 -11.84 -19.35
N THR A 92 -13.63 -13.14 -19.36
CA THR A 92 -13.23 -14.12 -20.38
C THR A 92 -14.19 -14.12 -21.56
#